data_AF-J1APX0-F1
#
_entry.id   AF-J1APX0-F1
#
_cell.length_a   1.000
_cell.length_b   1.000
_cell.length_c   1.000
_cell.angle_alpha   90.00
_cell.angle_beta   90.00
_cell.angle_gamma   90.00
#
_symmetry.space_group_name_H-M   'P 1'
#
loop_
_entity.id
_entity.type
_entity.pdbx_description
1 polymer ?
#
loop_
_entity_poly.entity_id
_entity_poly.type
_entity_poly.pdbx_seq_one_letter_code
_entity_poly.pdbx_strand_id
1 'polypeptide(L)' 'MIRHECGYEEPAYCKKCGRPLEYTERRGIYCPNCGHRVTILCPHCGKRW' A
#
# COMPACT_ATOMS: atom_id res chain seq x y z
N MET A 1 8.02 0.73 3.22
CA MET A 1 6.93 0.35 4.13
C MET A 1 5.79 1.31 3.85
N ILE A 2 4.57 0.80 3.70
CA ILE A 2 3.37 1.62 3.52
C ILE A 2 2.80 1.93 4.90
N ARG A 3 2.44 3.19 5.14
CA ARG A 3 1.88 3.64 6.41
C ARG A 3 0.41 3.92 6.24
N HIS A 4 -0.44 3.39 7.10
CA HIS A 4 -1.87 3.67 7.13
C HIS A 4 -2.14 4.94 7.96
N GLU A 5 -3.27 5.60 7.70
CA GLU A 5 -3.75 6.73 8.51
C GLU A 5 -3.86 6.37 9.99
N CYS A 6 -4.13 5.10 10.33
CA CYS A 6 -4.22 4.64 11.71
C CYS A 6 -2.87 4.44 12.41
N GLY A 7 -1.75 4.72 11.73
CA GLY A 7 -0.40 4.54 12.26
C GLY A 7 0.18 3.13 12.09
N TYR A 8 -0.54 2.22 11.43
CA TYR A 8 -0.03 0.89 11.14
C TYR A 8 0.88 0.91 9.91
N GLU A 9 2.03 0.24 9.96
CA GLU A 9 3.03 0.23 8.90
C GLU A 9 3.38 -1.20 8.51
N GLU A 10 3.29 -1.54 7.22
CA GLU A 10 3.69 -2.85 6.73
C GLU A 10 4.52 -2.74 5.43
N PRO A 11 5.46 -3.66 5.18
CA PRO A 11 6.15 -3.72 3.90
C PRO A 11 5.26 -4.41 2.86
N ALA A 12 4.70 -3.63 1.93
CA ALA A 12 3.96 -4.18 0.80
C ALA A 12 4.82 -4.20 -0.47
N TYR A 13 4.83 -5.33 -1.18
CA TYR A 13 5.59 -5.51 -2.42
C TYR A 13 4.67 -5.80 -3.59
N CYS A 14 5.03 -5.29 -4.76
CA CYS A 14 4.25 -5.51 -5.96
C CYS A 14 4.41 -6.94 -6.47
N LYS A 15 3.31 -7.69 -6.62
CA LYS A 15 3.33 -9.07 -7.14
C LYS A 15 3.84 -9.19 -8.58
N LYS A 16 3.82 -8.11 -9.37
CA LYS A 16 4.30 -8.12 -10.77
C LYS A 16 5.80 -7.93 -10.91
N CYS A 17 6.39 -7.09 -10.07
CA CYS A 17 7.74 -6.56 -10.29
C CYS A 17 8.63 -6.63 -9.06
N GLY A 18 8.12 -7.13 -7.92
CA GLY A 18 8.90 -7.36 -6.70
C GLY A 18 9.35 -6.09 -5.96
N ARG A 19 9.11 -4.90 -6.52
CA ARG A 19 9.46 -3.62 -5.88
C ARG A 19 8.52 -3.27 -4.74
N PRO A 20 9.00 -2.49 -3.75
CA PRO A 20 8.16 -1.95 -2.69
C PRO A 20 7.06 -1.06 -3.27
N LEU A 21 5.85 -1.22 -2.73
CA LEU A 21 4.72 -0.36 -3.01
C LEU A 21 4.81 0.92 -2.18
N GLU A 22 4.23 1.99 -2.71
CA GLU A 22 4.14 3.28 -2.06
C GLU A 22 2.67 3.58 -1.75
N TYR A 23 2.42 4.19 -0.60
CA TYR A 23 1.09 4.67 -0.22
C TYR A 23 1.06 6.18 -0.32
N THR A 24 -0.04 6.71 -0.87
CA THR A 24 -0.34 8.15 -0.83
C THR A 24 -1.81 8.34 -0.49
N GLU A 25 -2.12 9.35 0.33
CA GLU A 25 -3.50 9.66 0.74
C GLU A 25 -4.45 9.93 -0.45
N ARG A 26 -3.91 10.41 -1.58
CA ARG A 26 -4.69 10.68 -2.79
C ARG A 26 -4.94 9.46 -3.68
N ARG A 27 -4.03 8.47 -3.69
CA ARG A 27 -4.09 7.35 -4.66
C ARG A 27 -4.18 5.97 -4.00
N GLY A 28 -4.08 5.89 -2.67
CA GLY A 28 -3.90 4.63 -1.95
C GLY A 28 -2.53 4.03 -2.25
N ILE A 29 -2.46 2.69 -2.20
CA ILE A 29 -1.23 1.95 -2.45
C ILE A 29 -1.05 1.71 -3.95
N TYR A 30 0.11 2.10 -4.48
CA TYR A 30 0.46 1.87 -5.87
C TYR A 30 1.94 1.50 -6.04
N CYS A 31 2.25 0.86 -7.16
CA CYS A 31 3.60 0.57 -7.57
C CYS A 31 4.14 1.67 -8.50
N PRO A 32 5.21 2.40 -8.13
CA PRO A 32 5.75 3.48 -8.96
C PRO A 32 6.39 2.98 -10.26
N ASN A 33 6.82 1.71 -10.32
CA ASN A 33 7.47 1.16 -11.50
C ASN A 33 6.49 0.59 -12.53
N CYS A 34 5.37 0.02 -12.04
CA CYS A 34 4.50 -0.85 -12.83
C CYS A 34 3.10 -0.23 -13.00
N GLY A 35 2.83 0.88 -12.29
CA GLY A 35 1.52 1.55 -12.25
C GLY A 35 0.42 0.75 -11.57
N HIS A 36 0.73 -0.42 -11.02
CA HIS A 36 -0.25 -1.31 -10.41
C HIS A 36 -0.77 -0.73 -9.10
N ARG A 37 -2.09 -0.59 -8.98
CA ARG A 37 -2.76 -0.12 -7.76
C ARG A 37 -3.31 -1.30 -7.00
N VAL A 38 -3.14 -1.27 -5.69
CA VAL A 38 -3.60 -2.33 -4.81
C VAL A 38 -4.43 -1.68 -3.71
N THR A 39 -5.58 -2.24 -3.43
CA THR A 39 -6.37 -1.85 -2.26
C THR A 39 -6.33 -3.02 -1.31
N ILE A 40 -5.79 -2.79 -0.12
CA ILE A 40 -5.76 -3.76 0.97
C ILE A 40 -6.51 -3.17 2.16
N LEU A 41 -7.07 -4.06 2.96
CA LEU A 41 -7.66 -3.70 4.24
C LEU A 41 -6.55 -3.70 5.28
N CYS A 42 -6.44 -2.62 6.04
CA CYS A 42 -5.52 -2.54 7.15
C CYS A 42 -5.90 -3.60 8.20
N PRO A 43 -5.00 -4.55 8.55
CA PRO A 43 -5.31 -5.61 9.51
C PRO A 43 -5.53 -5.07 10.93
N HIS A 44 -5.08 -3.85 11.22
CA HIS A 44 -5.23 -3.24 12.54
C HIS A 44 -6.59 -2.55 12.73
N CYS A 45 -7.07 -1.78 11.75
CA CYS A 45 -8.30 -0.98 11.89
C CYS A 45 -9.45 -1.44 10.98
N GLY A 46 -9.22 -2.37 10.06
CA GLY A 46 -10.22 -2.86 9.11
C GLY A 46 -10.63 -1.85 8.02
N LYS A 47 -10.04 -0.65 8.00
CA LYS A 47 -10.27 0.33 6.93
C LYS A 47 -9.43 0.02 5.70
N ARG A 48 -9.88 0.52 4.54
CA ARG A 48 -9.10 0.47 3.30
C ARG A 48 -7.90 1.42 3.41
N TRP A 49 -6.78 0.98 2.85
CA TRP A 49 -5.62 1.83 2.55
C TRP A 49 -5.87 2.69 1.31
#